data_AF-A0A813QS19-F1
#
_entry.id   AF-A0A813QS19-F1
#
_cell.length_a   1.000
_cell.length_b   1.000
_cell.length_c   1.000
_cell.angle_alpha   90.00
_cell.angle_beta   90.00
_cell.angle_gamma   90.00
#
_symmetry.space_group_name_H-M   'P 1'
#
loop_
_entity.id
_entity.type
_entity.pdbx_description
1 polymer ?
#
loop_
_entity_poly.entity_id
_entity_poly.type
_entity_poly.pdbx_seq_one_letter_code
_entity_poly.pdbx_strand_id
1 'polypeptide(L)'
;MISRNLLRTVLSSNIQKSCGLQRTFGIFSGGSSKNDTPRSKVYFDVNVEDKPLGRITFQLYNDVVPKTAENFRALCTGEKGFGYKNSIFHRVIPKFMLQGGDFERHNGTGGYSIYGSKFADENFKITHTKEGLLSMANAGKNTNGSQFFITTVSTPWLDGKHVVFGEVIDGMDTVKKIESMGSQSGKTQKKITIADSGVLDSDKPQK
;
A
#
# COMPACT_ATOMS: atom_id res chain seq x y z
N MET A 1 -69.49 -20.02 -37.10
CA MET A 1 -68.49 -21.02 -37.50
C MET A 1 -67.74 -21.48 -36.27
N ILE A 2 -67.82 -22.78 -35.98
CA ILE A 2 -66.73 -23.66 -35.53
C ILE A 2 -65.89 -23.18 -34.32
N SER A 3 -66.10 -23.76 -33.14
CA SER A 3 -65.28 -24.88 -32.66
C SER A 3 -65.77 -25.40 -31.30
N ARG A 4 -65.62 -26.71 -31.12
CA ARG A 4 -66.16 -27.58 -30.06
C ARG A 4 -65.19 -27.70 -28.87
N ASN A 5 -65.70 -28.33 -27.80
CA ASN A 5 -65.03 -29.07 -26.71
C ASN A 5 -65.12 -28.39 -25.34
N LEU A 6 -65.36 -29.07 -24.21
CA LEU A 6 -65.91 -30.39 -23.90
C LEU A 6 -66.23 -30.35 -22.38
N LEU A 7 -67.04 -31.31 -21.94
CA LEU A 7 -67.66 -31.45 -20.63
C LEU A 7 -66.74 -31.60 -19.39
N ARG A 8 -67.30 -31.14 -18.25
CA ARG A 8 -67.32 -31.71 -16.87
C ARG A 8 -65.98 -31.88 -16.13
N THR A 9 -65.89 -31.48 -14.86
CA THR A 9 -66.30 -32.34 -13.73
C THR A 9 -66.41 -31.55 -12.42
N VAL A 10 -67.52 -31.76 -11.71
CA VAL A 10 -67.76 -31.38 -10.32
C VAL A 10 -67.05 -32.40 -9.42
N LEU A 11 -66.35 -31.97 -8.36
CA LEU A 11 -66.25 -32.76 -7.13
C LEU A 11 -65.99 -31.87 -5.91
N SER A 12 -66.82 -32.12 -4.90
CA SER A 12 -66.85 -31.58 -3.54
C SER A 12 -65.64 -32.03 -2.71
N SER A 13 -65.19 -31.22 -1.74
CA SER A 13 -65.14 -31.61 -0.32
C SER A 13 -64.37 -30.62 0.55
N ASN A 14 -65.05 -30.15 1.60
CA ASN A 14 -64.47 -29.56 2.81
C ASN A 14 -63.69 -30.63 3.58
N ILE A 15 -62.44 -30.35 3.96
CA ILE A 15 -61.75 -31.06 5.06
C ILE A 15 -60.90 -30.05 5.85
N GLN A 16 -61.32 -29.79 7.09
CA GLN A 16 -60.45 -29.27 8.16
C GLN A 16 -59.42 -30.34 8.53
N LYS A 17 -58.13 -29.98 8.58
CA LYS A 17 -57.11 -30.70 9.36
C LYS A 17 -56.17 -29.71 10.03
N SER A 18 -56.22 -29.72 11.37
CA SER A 18 -55.18 -29.26 12.28
C SER A 18 -53.92 -30.11 12.10
N CYS A 19 -52.73 -29.50 12.05
CA CYS A 19 -51.46 -30.08 12.55
C CYS A 19 -50.29 -29.08 12.45
N GLY A 20 -49.47 -28.99 13.50
CA GLY A 20 -48.01 -28.94 13.34
C GLY A 20 -47.29 -27.58 13.41
N LEU A 21 -46.78 -27.26 14.59
CA LEU A 21 -45.44 -26.74 14.90
C LEU A 21 -44.55 -26.31 13.69
N GLN A 22 -44.27 -25.00 13.55
CA GLN A 22 -43.18 -24.51 12.68
C GLN A 22 -42.03 -23.93 13.50
N ARG A 23 -40.84 -24.49 13.23
CA ARG A 23 -39.52 -24.08 13.70
C ARG A 23 -39.07 -22.77 13.02
N THR A 24 -38.43 -21.93 13.82
CA THR A 24 -37.26 -21.06 13.56
C THR A 24 -37.13 -20.36 12.20
N PHE A 25 -36.97 -19.04 12.21
CA PHE A 25 -35.89 -18.34 11.49
C PHE A 25 -35.55 -17.05 12.23
N GLY A 26 -34.37 -17.01 12.87
CA GLY A 26 -33.72 -15.75 13.24
C GLY A 26 -33.07 -15.14 12.00
N ILE A 27 -33.03 -13.80 11.92
CA ILE A 27 -32.12 -13.10 11.01
C ILE A 27 -31.41 -11.99 11.77
N PHE A 28 -30.12 -11.95 11.46
CA PHE A 28 -29.00 -11.40 12.19
C PHE A 28 -28.93 -9.87 12.25
N SER A 29 -28.29 -9.43 13.34
CA SER A 29 -27.66 -8.12 13.57
C SER A 29 -26.96 -7.56 12.33
N GLY A 30 -27.17 -6.26 12.08
CA GLY A 30 -26.38 -5.48 11.14
C GLY A 30 -24.89 -5.51 11.52
N GLY A 31 -24.09 -6.18 10.70
CA GLY A 31 -22.64 -6.09 10.72
C GLY A 31 -22.18 -4.99 9.78
N SER A 32 -21.52 -3.98 10.32
CA SER A 32 -20.68 -3.06 9.53
C SER A 32 -19.57 -3.90 8.89
N SER A 33 -19.55 -3.96 7.54
CA SER A 33 -18.46 -4.60 6.80
C SER A 33 -17.20 -3.76 6.97
N LYS A 34 -16.35 -4.12 7.94
CA LYS A 34 -14.95 -3.71 7.90
C LYS A 34 -14.37 -4.31 6.62
N ASN A 35 -14.01 -3.47 5.66
CA ASN A 35 -13.18 -3.88 4.53
C ASN A 35 -11.81 -4.27 5.10
N ASP A 36 -11.64 -5.51 5.56
CA ASP A 36 -10.35 -6.07 5.98
C ASP A 36 -9.52 -6.36 4.74
N THR A 37 -9.10 -5.32 4.03
CA THR A 37 -8.08 -5.45 2.99
C THR A 37 -6.76 -5.75 3.70
N PRO A 38 -6.14 -6.93 3.50
CA PRO A 38 -4.89 -7.26 4.16
C PRO A 38 -3.80 -6.27 3.76
N ARG A 39 -3.08 -5.74 4.76
CA ARG A 39 -1.96 -4.84 4.52
C ARG A 39 -0.73 -5.62 4.06
N SER A 40 -0.16 -5.24 2.92
CA SER A 40 1.04 -5.87 2.36
C SER A 40 2.30 -5.44 3.12
N LYS A 41 3.24 -6.37 3.32
CA LYS A 41 4.57 -6.09 3.85
C LYS A 41 5.60 -6.15 2.74
N VAL A 42 6.47 -5.15 2.67
CA VAL A 42 7.55 -5.07 1.67
C VAL A 42 8.87 -4.79 2.36
N TYR A 43 9.99 -5.13 1.72
CA TYR A 43 11.31 -4.93 2.29
C TYR A 43 12.26 -4.26 1.30
N PHE A 44 13.28 -3.60 1.86
CA PHE A 44 14.50 -3.17 1.17
C PHE A 44 15.72 -3.74 1.90
N ASP A 45 16.58 -4.43 1.17
CA ASP A 45 17.95 -4.69 1.59
C ASP A 45 18.83 -3.54 1.11
N VAL A 46 19.51 -2.88 2.04
CA VAL A 46 20.27 -1.66 1.76
C VAL A 46 21.76 -1.94 1.82
N ASN A 47 22.48 -1.47 0.82
CA ASN A 47 23.94 -1.42 0.78
C ASN A 47 24.46 0.00 0.88
N VAL A 48 25.66 0.13 1.44
CA VAL A 48 26.47 1.35 1.43
C VAL A 48 27.81 1.02 0.79
N GLU A 49 28.15 1.69 -0.32
CA GLU A 49 29.39 1.39 -1.07
C GLU A 49 29.52 -0.12 -1.36
N ASP A 50 28.41 -0.71 -1.82
CA ASP A 50 28.26 -2.14 -2.17
C ASP A 50 28.43 -3.13 -1.00
N LYS A 51 28.50 -2.64 0.24
CA LYS A 51 28.50 -3.47 1.46
C LYS A 51 27.12 -3.50 2.12
N PRO A 52 26.64 -4.67 2.57
CA PRO A 52 25.38 -4.76 3.31
C PRO A 52 25.34 -3.85 4.55
N LEU A 53 24.29 -3.04 4.68
CA LEU A 53 24.02 -2.18 5.83
C LEU A 53 22.95 -2.78 6.74
N GLY A 54 21.85 -3.28 6.14
CA GLY A 54 20.71 -3.82 6.86
C GLY A 54 19.44 -3.87 6.00
N ARG A 55 18.38 -4.41 6.58
CA ARG A 55 17.04 -4.50 5.96
C ARG A 55 16.10 -3.49 6.58
N ILE A 56 15.23 -2.90 5.78
CA ILE A 56 14.09 -2.10 6.22
C ILE A 56 12.82 -2.81 5.77
N THR A 57 11.90 -3.06 6.70
CA THR A 57 10.59 -3.66 6.39
C THR A 57 9.49 -2.62 6.60
N PHE A 58 8.58 -2.54 5.65
CA PHE A 58 7.45 -1.62 5.65
C PHE A 58 6.13 -2.38 5.69
N GLN A 59 5.15 -1.81 6.38
CA GLN A 59 3.74 -2.16 6.23
C GLN A 59 3.06 -1.08 5.37
N LEU A 60 2.37 -1.50 4.31
CA LEU A 60 1.61 -0.60 3.43
C LEU A 60 0.15 -0.47 3.89
N TYR A 61 -0.45 0.69 3.71
CA TYR A 61 -1.83 1.00 4.10
C TYR A 61 -2.83 0.70 2.98
N ASN A 62 -2.88 -0.56 2.53
CA ASN A 62 -3.73 -1.02 1.42
C ASN A 62 -5.22 -0.67 1.61
N ASP A 63 -5.69 -0.64 2.85
CA ASP A 63 -7.05 -0.29 3.28
C ASP A 63 -7.36 1.22 3.19
N VAL A 64 -6.34 2.08 3.17
CA VAL A 64 -6.49 3.54 3.17
C VAL A 64 -6.17 4.14 1.80
N VAL A 65 -5.11 3.64 1.16
CA VAL A 65 -4.58 4.14 -0.12
C VAL A 65 -4.20 2.96 -1.04
N PRO A 66 -5.19 2.15 -1.47
CA PRO A 66 -4.94 0.93 -2.26
C PRO A 66 -4.14 1.17 -3.53
N LYS A 67 -4.35 2.28 -4.25
CA LYS A 67 -3.60 2.56 -5.49
C LYS A 67 -2.14 2.92 -5.19
N THR A 68 -1.92 3.75 -4.17
CA THR A 68 -0.56 4.14 -3.77
C THR A 68 0.22 2.94 -3.24
N ALA A 69 -0.41 2.13 -2.39
CA ALA A 69 0.17 0.91 -1.85
C ALA A 69 0.51 -0.10 -2.96
N GLU A 70 -0.39 -0.32 -3.92
CA GLU A 70 -0.16 -1.25 -5.02
C GLU A 70 0.97 -0.78 -5.96
N ASN A 71 1.04 0.53 -6.25
CA ASN A 71 2.16 1.10 -7.00
C ASN A 71 3.50 0.80 -6.32
N PHE A 72 3.61 1.09 -5.02
CA PHE A 72 4.85 0.86 -4.29
C PHE A 72 5.20 -0.63 -4.19
N ARG A 73 4.22 -1.49 -3.92
CA ARG A 73 4.39 -2.94 -3.84
C ARG A 73 4.93 -3.51 -5.16
N ALA A 74 4.29 -3.18 -6.28
CA ALA A 74 4.72 -3.67 -7.59
C ALA A 74 6.11 -3.15 -8.00
N LEU A 75 6.48 -1.93 -7.59
CA LEU A 75 7.83 -1.40 -7.77
C LEU A 75 8.86 -2.10 -6.86
N CYS A 76 8.47 -2.58 -5.68
CA CYS A 76 9.33 -3.41 -4.84
C CYS A 76 9.60 -4.77 -5.48
N THR A 77 8.58 -5.42 -6.09
CA THR A 77 8.75 -6.73 -6.74
C THR A 77 9.45 -6.64 -8.11
N GLY A 78 9.33 -5.50 -8.80
CA GLY A 78 9.83 -5.36 -10.16
C GLY A 78 9.00 -6.12 -11.20
N GLU A 79 7.78 -6.57 -10.86
CA GLU A 79 6.95 -7.44 -11.71
C GLU A 79 6.51 -6.77 -13.03
N LYS A 80 6.65 -5.43 -13.14
CA LYS A 80 6.38 -4.67 -14.37
C LYS A 80 7.63 -4.52 -15.26
N GLY A 81 8.74 -5.14 -14.91
CA GLY A 81 10.02 -5.04 -15.63
C GLY A 81 10.91 -3.87 -15.18
N PHE A 82 10.46 -3.08 -14.22
CA PHE A 82 11.17 -1.96 -13.60
C PHE A 82 10.79 -1.86 -12.12
N GLY A 83 11.66 -1.31 -11.28
CA GLY A 83 11.44 -1.28 -9.83
C GLY A 83 12.58 -0.69 -9.03
N TYR A 84 12.51 -0.85 -7.71
CA TYR A 84 13.44 -0.23 -6.76
C TYR A 84 14.78 -0.93 -6.61
N LYS A 85 14.89 -2.21 -6.99
CA LYS A 85 16.16 -2.93 -6.99
C LYS A 85 17.21 -2.18 -7.80
N ASN A 86 18.39 -2.00 -7.19
CA ASN A 86 19.53 -1.22 -7.67
C ASN A 86 19.31 0.31 -7.76
N SER A 87 18.17 0.83 -7.33
CA SER A 87 17.97 2.28 -7.17
C SER A 87 18.66 2.81 -5.91
N ILE A 88 18.71 4.13 -5.73
CA ILE A 88 19.44 4.76 -4.62
C ILE A 88 18.57 5.72 -3.81
N PHE A 89 18.99 5.94 -2.56
CA PHE A 89 18.58 7.12 -1.80
C PHE A 89 19.41 8.31 -2.25
N HIS A 90 18.87 9.09 -3.19
CA HIS A 90 19.60 10.20 -3.82
C HIS A 90 19.57 11.49 -2.97
N ARG A 91 18.68 11.58 -1.97
CA ARG A 91 18.55 12.76 -1.12
C ARG A 91 18.25 12.37 0.33
N VAL A 92 19.14 12.68 1.26
CA VAL A 92 18.98 12.39 2.70
C VAL A 92 19.27 13.65 3.51
N ILE A 93 18.28 14.13 4.26
CA ILE A 93 18.39 15.31 5.11
C ILE A 93 18.19 14.86 6.57
N PRO A 94 19.25 14.95 7.42
CA PRO A 94 19.15 14.60 8.82
C PRO A 94 18.11 15.44 9.56
N LYS A 95 17.38 14.81 10.49
CA LYS A 95 16.23 15.36 11.23
C LYS A 95 15.09 15.82 10.32
N PHE A 96 14.94 15.13 9.18
CA PHE A 96 13.84 15.38 8.26
C PHE A 96 13.39 14.08 7.59
N MET A 97 14.14 13.61 6.59
CA MET A 97 13.70 12.47 5.77
C MET A 97 14.83 11.88 4.90
N LEU A 98 14.58 10.67 4.40
CA LEU A 98 15.37 9.98 3.39
C LEU A 98 14.52 9.76 2.14
N GLN A 99 14.94 10.29 1.00
CA GLN A 99 14.22 10.23 -0.26
C GLN A 99 14.96 9.34 -1.27
N GLY A 100 14.19 8.47 -1.93
CA GLY A 100 14.64 7.51 -2.92
C GLY A 100 13.59 7.26 -4.00
N GLY A 101 13.75 6.17 -4.73
CA GLY A 101 12.75 5.70 -5.70
C GLY A 101 12.84 6.30 -7.11
N ASP A 102 13.85 7.12 -7.39
CA ASP A 102 14.24 7.47 -8.76
C ASP A 102 15.15 6.36 -9.30
N PHE A 103 14.54 5.35 -9.92
CA PHE A 103 15.24 4.21 -10.54
C PHE A 103 15.65 4.48 -12.00
N GLU A 104 15.24 5.61 -12.58
CA GLU A 104 15.52 5.94 -13.98
C GLU A 104 16.79 6.80 -14.10
N ARG A 105 16.88 7.84 -13.28
CA ARG A 105 17.94 8.87 -13.38
C ARG A 105 18.77 9.01 -12.12
N HIS A 106 18.31 8.42 -11.01
CA HIS A 106 19.02 8.38 -9.73
C HIS A 106 19.38 9.77 -9.17
N ASN A 107 18.64 10.81 -9.53
CA ASN A 107 18.97 12.20 -9.15
C ASN A 107 17.75 13.04 -8.75
N GLY A 108 16.56 12.43 -8.70
CA GLY A 108 15.31 13.07 -8.32
C GLY A 108 14.52 13.65 -9.50
N THR A 109 15.03 13.55 -10.73
CA THR A 109 14.34 14.06 -11.94
C THR A 109 13.59 12.99 -12.72
N GLY A 110 13.78 11.72 -12.38
CA GLY A 110 13.16 10.58 -13.07
C GLY A 110 12.14 9.82 -12.22
N GLY A 111 11.77 8.66 -12.76
CA GLY A 111 10.91 7.70 -12.09
C GLY A 111 9.43 7.86 -12.44
N TYR A 112 8.75 6.74 -12.61
CA TYR A 112 7.38 6.64 -13.06
C TYR A 112 6.64 5.53 -12.32
N SER A 113 5.32 5.66 -12.26
CA SER A 113 4.45 4.69 -11.59
C SER A 113 4.12 3.50 -12.49
N ILE A 114 3.53 2.46 -11.91
CA ILE A 114 2.96 1.35 -12.69
C ILE A 114 1.73 1.78 -13.53
N TYR A 115 1.20 2.97 -13.30
CA TYR A 115 0.05 3.55 -13.99
C TYR A 115 0.44 4.54 -15.11
N GLY A 116 1.73 4.72 -15.38
CA GLY A 116 2.27 5.71 -16.30
C GLY A 116 3.20 6.71 -15.59
N SER A 117 3.50 7.84 -16.26
CA SER A 117 4.47 8.81 -15.76
C SER A 117 4.09 9.40 -14.40
N LYS A 118 2.80 9.68 -14.18
CA LYS A 118 2.27 10.27 -12.94
C LYS A 118 0.87 9.73 -12.60
N PHE A 119 0.51 9.75 -11.32
CA PHE A 119 -0.86 9.48 -10.83
C PHE A 119 -1.28 10.48 -9.73
N ALA A 120 -2.60 10.59 -9.55
CA ALA A 120 -3.22 11.56 -8.64
C ALA A 120 -2.96 11.27 -7.15
N ASP A 121 -3.10 12.29 -6.31
CA ASP A 121 -3.09 12.13 -4.85
C ASP A 121 -4.35 11.37 -4.44
N GLU A 122 -4.20 10.20 -3.82
CA GLU A 122 -5.33 9.32 -3.52
C GLU A 122 -6.20 9.84 -2.37
N ASN A 123 -5.58 10.22 -1.24
CA ASN A 123 -6.17 11.00 -0.17
C ASN A 123 -5.10 11.44 0.84
N PHE A 124 -5.48 12.27 1.82
CA PHE A 124 -4.60 12.77 2.89
C PHE A 124 -5.12 12.42 4.29
N LYS A 125 -5.73 11.23 4.47
CA LYS A 125 -6.32 10.81 5.76
C LYS A 125 -5.26 10.57 6.84
N ILE A 126 -4.07 10.13 6.45
CA ILE A 126 -2.94 9.91 7.35
C ILE A 126 -1.96 11.09 7.21
N THR A 127 -1.52 11.63 8.35
CA THR A 127 -0.62 12.77 8.46
C THR A 127 0.74 12.36 9.02
N HIS A 128 1.75 13.23 8.85
CA HIS A 128 3.15 12.94 9.14
C HIS A 128 3.50 13.14 10.62
N THR A 129 2.86 12.38 11.49
CA THR A 129 2.86 12.58 12.96
C THR A 129 4.05 11.98 13.69
N LYS A 130 4.83 11.10 13.05
CA LYS A 130 5.95 10.38 13.68
C LYS A 130 7.04 10.06 12.66
N GLU A 131 8.19 9.63 13.17
CA GLU A 131 9.24 9.02 12.34
C GLU A 131 8.81 7.65 11.80
N GLY A 132 9.48 7.19 10.75
CA GLY A 132 9.23 5.89 10.13
C GLY A 132 8.02 5.87 9.19
N LEU A 133 7.28 6.97 9.04
CA LEU A 133 6.21 7.05 8.03
C LEU A 133 6.80 7.09 6.62
N LEU A 134 6.18 6.32 5.73
CA LEU A 134 6.50 6.20 4.31
C LEU A 134 5.48 6.99 3.49
N SER A 135 5.97 7.90 2.64
CA SER A 135 5.13 8.89 1.96
C SER A 135 5.65 9.20 0.54
N MET A 136 4.74 9.59 -0.35
CA MET A 136 5.07 9.85 -1.76
C MET A 136 5.79 11.20 -1.93
N ALA A 137 6.91 11.19 -2.63
CA ALA A 137 7.49 12.42 -3.15
C ALA A 137 6.74 12.84 -4.43
N ASN A 138 6.52 14.15 -4.57
CA ASN A 138 5.84 14.72 -5.73
C ASN A 138 6.43 16.10 -6.06
N ALA A 139 6.12 16.61 -7.26
CA ALA A 139 6.48 17.93 -7.75
C ALA A 139 5.26 18.85 -7.81
N GLY A 140 4.37 18.74 -6.81
CA GLY A 140 3.08 19.40 -6.77
C GLY A 140 1.90 18.43 -6.86
N LYS A 141 0.69 18.99 -6.77
CA LYS A 141 -0.56 18.22 -6.71
C LYS A 141 -0.68 17.22 -7.87
N ASN A 142 -1.08 15.99 -7.56
CA ASN A 142 -1.33 14.92 -8.52
C ASN A 142 -0.12 14.53 -9.39
N THR A 143 1.10 14.60 -8.85
CA THR A 143 2.33 14.24 -9.57
C THR A 143 3.11 13.09 -8.93
N ASN A 144 2.38 12.14 -8.32
CA ASN A 144 2.99 10.95 -7.72
C ASN A 144 3.57 10.06 -8.83
N GLY A 145 4.77 9.53 -8.62
CA GLY A 145 5.44 8.61 -9.54
C GLY A 145 5.96 7.38 -8.80
N SER A 146 7.28 7.19 -8.79
CA SER A 146 7.94 6.14 -8.01
C SER A 146 8.70 6.66 -6.80
N GLN A 147 9.00 7.96 -6.74
CA GLN A 147 9.80 8.52 -5.67
C GLN A 147 9.02 8.55 -4.36
N PHE A 148 9.72 8.24 -3.27
CA PHE A 148 9.17 8.15 -1.92
C PHE A 148 10.14 8.79 -0.94
N PHE A 149 9.67 9.07 0.27
CA PHE A 149 10.52 9.37 1.39
C PHE A 149 10.08 8.66 2.68
N ILE A 150 11.06 8.41 3.55
CA ILE A 150 10.88 7.89 4.91
C ILE A 150 11.15 9.05 5.86
N THR A 151 10.23 9.34 6.75
CA THR A 151 10.39 10.39 7.78
C THR A 151 11.34 9.94 8.88
N THR A 152 12.15 10.85 9.42
CA THR A 152 13.02 10.58 10.59
C THR A 152 12.63 11.38 11.83
N VAL A 153 11.62 12.24 11.68
CA VAL A 153 10.94 13.05 12.71
C VAL A 153 9.49 13.26 12.25
N SER A 154 8.63 13.87 13.08
CA SER A 154 7.33 14.36 12.61
C SER A 154 7.51 15.54 11.64
N THR A 155 6.75 15.55 10.56
CA THR A 155 6.86 16.56 9.48
C THR A 155 5.49 17.15 9.09
N PRO A 156 4.76 17.80 10.01
CA PRO A 156 3.37 18.24 9.77
C PRO A 156 3.22 19.28 8.65
N TRP A 157 4.29 19.98 8.27
CA TRP A 157 4.28 20.93 7.14
C TRP A 157 4.08 20.27 5.76
N LEU A 158 4.19 18.93 5.70
CA LEU A 158 3.91 18.10 4.51
C LEU A 158 2.47 17.57 4.46
N ASP A 159 1.67 17.79 5.51
CA ASP A 159 0.30 17.32 5.58
C ASP A 159 -0.58 17.98 4.50
N GLY A 160 -1.47 17.18 3.90
CA GLY A 160 -2.32 17.62 2.78
C GLY A 160 -1.58 17.81 1.45
N LYS A 161 -0.27 17.53 1.39
CA LYS A 161 0.58 17.72 0.19
C LYS A 161 1.24 16.42 -0.28
N HIS A 162 1.56 15.52 0.63
CA HIS A 162 2.19 14.23 0.34
C HIS A 162 1.33 13.09 0.89
N VAL A 163 1.09 12.07 0.07
CA VAL A 163 0.27 10.91 0.44
C VAL A 163 1.10 9.97 1.30
N VAL A 164 0.74 9.84 2.58
CA VAL A 164 1.30 8.81 3.47
C VAL A 164 0.65 7.47 3.14
N PHE A 165 1.45 6.44 2.90
CA PHE A 165 0.95 5.14 2.41
C PHE A 165 1.53 3.92 3.11
N GLY A 166 2.36 4.11 4.13
CA GLY A 166 2.85 3.02 4.95
C GLY A 166 3.74 3.52 6.09
N GLU A 167 4.37 2.56 6.76
CA GLU A 167 5.35 2.83 7.82
C GLU A 167 6.39 1.73 7.91
N VAL A 168 7.57 2.08 8.44
CA VAL A 168 8.60 1.13 8.84
C VAL A 168 8.10 0.35 10.05
N ILE A 169 8.11 -0.98 9.95
CA ILE A 169 7.77 -1.90 11.05
C ILE A 169 8.98 -2.64 11.59
N ASP A 170 10.09 -2.66 10.85
CA ASP A 170 11.39 -3.21 11.28
C ASP A 170 12.53 -2.53 10.50
N GLY A 171 13.72 -2.44 11.10
CA GLY A 171 14.89 -1.83 10.47
C GLY A 171 15.03 -0.31 10.65
N MET A 172 14.41 0.26 11.70
CA MET A 172 14.59 1.69 12.02
C MET A 172 16.05 2.06 12.36
N ASP A 173 16.85 1.12 12.87
CA ASP A 173 18.28 1.33 13.07
C ASP A 173 19.02 1.54 11.73
N THR A 174 18.62 0.81 10.68
CA THR A 174 19.11 0.98 9.30
C THR A 174 18.70 2.35 8.78
N VAL A 175 17.45 2.77 8.99
CA VAL A 175 16.97 4.13 8.66
C VAL A 175 17.84 5.21 9.31
N LYS A 176 18.15 5.08 10.61
CA LYS A 176 19.01 6.04 11.34
C LYS A 176 20.46 6.02 10.87
N LYS A 177 21.01 4.86 10.50
CA LYS A 177 22.34 4.75 9.88
C LYS A 177 22.37 5.46 8.52
N ILE A 178 21.33 5.33 7.71
CA ILE A 178 21.26 6.06 6.43
C ILE A 178 21.15 7.56 6.68
N GLU A 179 20.32 7.97 7.65
CA GLU A 179 20.15 9.38 8.05
C GLU A 179 21.48 10.04 8.41
N SER A 180 22.35 9.37 9.17
CA SER A 180 23.64 9.92 9.59
C SER A 180 24.63 10.16 8.44
N MET A 181 24.41 9.54 7.29
CA MET A 181 25.20 9.75 6.06
C MET A 181 24.64 10.88 5.17
N GLY A 182 23.55 11.51 5.58
CA GLY A 182 22.97 12.66 4.88
C GLY A 182 23.70 13.98 5.15
N SER A 183 23.16 15.06 4.57
CA SER A 183 23.61 16.43 4.81
C SER A 183 22.45 17.41 4.67
N GLN A 184 22.63 18.66 5.10
CA GLN A 184 21.58 19.68 5.00
C GLN A 184 21.23 20.06 3.56
N SER A 185 22.16 19.88 2.60
CA SER A 185 21.85 20.03 1.17
C SER A 185 21.11 18.82 0.58
N GLY A 186 20.96 17.74 1.36
CA GLY A 186 20.39 16.47 0.92
C GLY A 186 21.39 15.53 0.26
N LYS A 187 22.61 15.99 -0.08
CA LYS A 187 23.63 15.11 -0.68
C LYS A 187 24.07 14.06 0.33
N THR A 188 24.19 12.81 -0.12
CA THR A 188 24.71 11.73 0.72
C THR A 188 26.24 11.69 0.66
N GLN A 189 26.87 11.36 1.78
CA GLN A 189 28.33 11.18 1.89
C GLN A 189 28.80 9.93 1.15
N LYS A 190 27.93 8.92 1.07
CA LYS A 190 28.18 7.62 0.45
C LYS A 190 27.02 7.24 -0.45
N LYS A 191 27.30 6.37 -1.44
CA LYS A 191 26.25 5.77 -2.26
C LYS A 191 25.47 4.76 -1.42
N ILE A 192 24.18 5.03 -1.23
CA ILE A 192 23.25 4.13 -0.53
C ILE A 192 22.30 3.53 -1.56
N THR A 193 22.40 2.22 -1.78
CA THR A 193 21.68 1.48 -2.82
C THR A 193 20.66 0.55 -2.18
N ILE A 194 19.46 0.45 -2.77
CA ILE A 194 18.51 -0.63 -2.49
C ILE A 194 19.01 -1.85 -3.28
N ALA A 195 19.78 -2.71 -2.64
CA ALA A 195 20.42 -3.86 -3.28
C ALA A 195 19.41 -4.95 -3.67
N ASP A 196 18.38 -5.13 -2.85
CA ASP A 196 17.25 -6.01 -3.15
C ASP A 196 15.96 -5.43 -2.56
N SER A 197 14.83 -5.78 -3.17
CA SER A 197 13.50 -5.36 -2.71
C SER A 197 12.46 -6.40 -3.07
N GLY A 198 11.38 -6.47 -2.29
CA GLY A 198 10.31 -7.42 -2.57
C GLY A 198 9.16 -7.34 -1.57
N VAL A 199 8.26 -8.32 -1.69
CA VAL A 199 7.14 -8.53 -0.77
C VAL A 199 7.52 -9.64 0.21
N LEU A 200 7.13 -9.49 1.47
CA LEU A 200 7.22 -10.56 2.46
C LEU A 200 5.92 -11.35 2.45
N ASP A 201 6.00 -12.65 2.16
CA ASP A 201 4.88 -13.57 2.31
C ASP A 201 4.47 -13.63 3.79
N SER A 202 3.18 -13.46 4.09
CA SER A 202 2.66 -13.56 5.46
C SER A 202 2.78 -14.96 6.07
N ASP A 203 3.09 -15.98 5.26
CA ASP A 203 2.90 -17.39 5.60
C ASP A 203 4.22 -18.17 5.73
N LYS A 204 5.38 -17.52 5.59
CA LYS A 204 6.67 -18.18 5.80
C LYS A 204 7.19 -17.92 7.23
N PRO A 205 7.46 -18.97 8.03
CA PRO A 205 8.15 -18.81 9.30
C PRO A 205 9.50 -18.13 9.06
N GLN A 206 9.76 -17.05 9.78
CA GLN A 206 11.09 -16.46 9.84
C GLN A 206 12.02 -17.51 10.45
N LYS A 207 13.05 -17.92 9.70
CA LYS A 207 14.01 -18.94 10.09
C LYS A 207 15.18 -18.32 10.84
#